data_AF-A0A5C7AVS7-F1
#
_entry.id   AF-A0A5C7AVS7-F1
#
_cell.length_a   1.000
_cell.length_b   1.000
_cell.length_c   1.000
_cell.angle_alpha   90.00
_cell.angle_beta   90.00
_cell.angle_gamma   90.00
#
_symmetry.space_group_name_H-M   'P 1'
#
loop_
_entity.id
_entity.type
_entity.pdbx_description
1 polymer ?
#
loop_
_entity_poly.entity_id
_entity_poly.type
_entity_poly.pdbx_seq_one_letter_code
_entity_poly.pdbx_strand_id
1 'polypeptide(L)' 'MKIDIDEKLVAEILKRTGDKSVQEVVDAALNAYLRKINLAELANLRGKITWEGNLDEMREC' A
#
# COMPACT_ATOMS: atom_id res chain seq x y z
N MET A 1 -3.94 -6.09 23.03
CA MET A 1 -4.97 -5.77 22.01
C MET A 1 -5.46 -7.11 21.47
N LYS A 2 -6.77 -7.38 21.49
CA LYS A 2 -7.34 -8.61 20.92
C LYS A 2 -8.20 -8.19 19.72
N ILE A 3 -7.84 -8.69 18.55
CA ILE A 3 -8.52 -8.39 17.28
C ILE A 3 -9.08 -9.73 16.81
N ASP A 4 -10.37 -9.76 16.48
CA ASP A 4 -10.99 -10.91 15.87
C ASP A 4 -10.75 -10.83 14.35
N ILE A 5 -10.06 -11.83 13.80
CA ILE A 5 -9.65 -11.86 12.40
C ILE A 5 -10.20 -13.14 11.79
N ASP A 6 -10.77 -13.05 10.60
CA ASP A 6 -11.26 -14.22 9.86
C ASP A 6 -10.08 -15.13 9.46
N GLU A 7 -10.01 -16.30 10.10
CA GLU A 7 -8.96 -17.30 9.86
C GLU A 7 -8.96 -17.82 8.42
N LYS A 8 -10.12 -17.88 7.76
CA LYS A 8 -10.20 -18.34 6.36
C LYS A 8 -9.54 -17.33 5.43
N LEU A 9 -9.76 -16.04 5.69
CA LEU A 9 -9.14 -14.96 4.92
C LEU A 9 -7.61 -15.01 5.07
N VAL A 10 -7.12 -15.14 6.30
CA VAL A 10 -5.67 -15.23 6.55
C VAL A 10 -5.07 -16.49 5.91
N ALA A 11 -5.74 -17.63 6.01
CA ALA A 11 -5.28 -18.87 5.38
C ALA A 11 -5.21 -18.77 3.85
N GLU A 12 -6.17 -18.08 3.23
CA GLU A 12 -6.14 -17.83 1.78
C GLU A 12 -4.97 -16.92 1.40
N ILE A 13 -4.71 -15.87 2.18
CA ILE A 13 -3.58 -14.98 1.94
C ILE A 13 -2.26 -15.73 2.06
N LEU A 14 -2.04 -16.44 3.18
CA LEU A 14 -0.84 -17.26 3.40
C LEU A 14 -0.57 -18.23 2.24
N LYS A 15 -1.63 -18.88 1.73
CA LYS A 15 -1.53 -19.80 0.60
C LYS A 15 -1.12 -19.11 -0.70
N ARG A 16 -1.53 -17.86 -0.91
CA ARG A 16 -1.28 -17.08 -2.15
C ARG A 16 0.05 -16.32 -2.12
N THR A 17 0.46 -15.81 -0.96
CA THR A 17 1.69 -15.00 -0.81
C THR A 17 2.91 -15.84 -0.45
N GLY A 18 2.70 -17.02 0.15
CA GLY A 18 3.79 -17.85 0.67
C GLY A 18 4.37 -17.34 2.00
N ASP A 19 3.66 -16.42 2.66
CA ASP A 19 4.05 -15.89 3.97
C ASP A 19 4.03 -17.00 5.03
N LYS A 20 4.90 -16.87 6.04
CA LYS A 20 5.14 -17.95 7.01
C LYS A 20 4.28 -17.80 8.25
N SER A 21 3.75 -16.61 8.52
CA SER A 21 2.97 -16.35 9.73
C SER A 21 1.84 -15.33 9.54
N VAL A 22 0.83 -15.43 10.41
CA VAL A 22 -0.27 -14.45 10.50
C VAL A 22 0.27 -13.05 10.78
N GLN A 23 1.33 -12.94 11.58
CA GLN A 23 1.94 -11.65 11.90
C GLN A 23 2.53 -10.98 10.66
N GLU A 24 3.27 -11.72 9.84
CA GLU A 24 3.82 -11.19 8.58
C GLU A 24 2.72 -10.70 7.64
N VAL A 25 1.63 -11.46 7.52
CA VAL A 25 0.45 -11.07 6.72
C VAL A 25 -0.16 -9.77 7.24
N VAL A 26 -0.34 -9.66 8.55
CA VAL A 26 -0.94 -8.47 9.18
C VAL A 26 -0.01 -7.26 9.01
N ASP A 27 1.28 -7.40 9.24
CA ASP A 27 2.26 -6.32 9.06
C ASP A 27 2.32 -5.85 7.61
N ALA A 28 2.33 -6.78 6.65
CA ALA A 28 2.29 -6.45 5.23
C ALA A 28 0.99 -5.73 4.85
N ALA A 29 -0.16 -6.20 5.34
CA ALA A 29 -1.45 -5.59 5.07
C ALA A 29 -1.57 -4.18 5.65
N LEU A 30 -1.11 -3.97 6.89
CA LEU A 30 -1.14 -2.65 7.55
C LEU A 30 -0.22 -1.66 6.83
N ASN A 31 0.99 -2.07 6.44
CA ASN A 31 1.89 -1.23 5.65
C ASN A 31 1.28 -0.86 4.28
N ALA A 32 0.67 -1.83 3.60
CA ALA A 32 -0.01 -1.58 2.34
C ALA A 32 -1.20 -0.63 2.51
N TYR A 33 -1.97 -0.78 3.59
CA TYR A 33 -3.09 0.09 3.90
C TYR A 33 -2.65 1.52 4.21
N LEU A 34 -1.61 1.70 5.02
CA LEU A 34 -1.02 3.01 5.30
C LEU A 34 -0.51 3.68 4.01
N ARG A 35 0.18 2.91 3.16
CA ARG A 35 0.63 3.41 1.85
C ARG A 35 -0.55 3.90 1.00
N LYS A 36 -1.67 3.17 1.00
CA LYS A 36 -2.89 3.57 0.27
C LYS A 36 -3.47 4.87 0.81
N ILE A 37 -3.50 5.06 2.13
CA ILE A 37 -3.95 6.31 2.75
C ILE A 37 -3.05 7.47 2.30
N ASN A 38 -1.73 7.32 2.41
CA ASN A 38 -0.78 8.35 2.01
C ASN A 38 -0.93 8.72 0.52
N LEU A 39 -1.14 7.74 -0.35
CA LEU A 39 -1.40 7.99 -1.77
C LEU A 39 -2.70 8.75 -2.01
N ALA A 40 -3.76 8.48 -1.24
CA ALA A 40 -5.01 9.22 -1.32
C ALA A 40 -4.83 10.69 -0.86
N GLU A 41 -4.03 10.92 0.18
CA GLU A 41 -3.67 12.26 0.63
C GLU A 41 -2.85 13.02 -0.42
N LEU A 42 -1.87 12.38 -1.04
CA LEU A 42 -1.12 12.95 -2.16
C LEU A 42 -2.01 13.26 -3.35
N ALA A 43 -2.99 12.41 -3.67
CA ALA A 43 -3.95 12.66 -4.73
C ALA A 43 -4.78 13.94 -4.48
N ASN A 44 -5.01 14.31 -3.22
CA ASN A 44 -5.69 15.56 -2.88
C ASN A 44 -4.87 16.82 -3.18
N LEU A 45 -3.57 16.70 -3.46
CA LEU A 45 -2.69 17.79 -3.89
C LEU A 45 -2.78 18.04 -5.40
N ARG A 46 -3.43 17.16 -6.16
CA ARG A 46 -3.61 17.31 -7.61
C ARG A 46 -4.24 18.66 -7.95
N GLY A 47 -3.55 19.44 -8.77
CA GLY A 47 -4.00 20.78 -9.19
C GLY A 47 -3.86 21.88 -8.14
N LYS A 48 -3.34 21.57 -6.94
CA LYS A 48 -3.03 22.56 -5.88
C LYS A 48 -1.57 22.97 -5.85
N ILE A 49 -0.69 22.09 -6.31
CA ILE A 49 0.75 22.30 -6.36
C ILE A 49 1.20 22.57 -7.80
N THR A 50 2.09 23.53 -7.98
CA THR A 50 2.77 23.78 -9.25
C THR A 50 3.84 22.72 -9.43
N TRP A 51 3.84 22.06 -10.57
CA TRP A 51 4.91 21.12 -10.93
C TRP A 51 6.02 21.88 -11.66
N GLU A 52 7.26 21.79 -11.15
CA GLU A 52 8.42 22.55 -11.64
C GLU A 52 9.37 21.73 -12.53
N GLY A 53 8.99 20.53 -12.95
CA GLY A 53 9.85 19.67 -13.79
C GLY A 53 9.82 20.03 -15.29
N ASN A 54 10.79 19.51 -16.04
CA ASN A 54 10.76 19.50 -17.51
C ASN A 54 10.33 18.12 -18.00
N LEU A 55 9.18 18.05 -18.69
CA LEU A 55 8.57 16.78 -19.10
C LEU A 55 9.31 16.14 -20.26
N ASP A 56 9.92 16.96 -21.13
CA ASP A 56 10.62 16.50 -22.31
C ASP A 56 11.95 15.83 -21.90
N GLU A 57 12.69 16.44 -20.98
CA GLU A 57 13.92 15.85 -20.40
C GLU A 57 13.68 14.49 -19.74
N MET A 58 12.55 14.29 -19.05
CA MET A 58 12.23 13.02 -18.40
C MET A 58 11.91 11.88 -19.38
N ARG A 59 11.62 12.20 -20.65
CA ARG A 59 11.22 11.22 -21.69
C ARG A 59 12.34 10.83 -22.64
N GLU A 60 13.49 11.49 -22.59
CA GLU A 60 14.64 11.21 -23.46
C GLU A 60 15.43 9.94 -23.06
N CYS A 61 14.89 9.10 -22.16
CA CYS A 61 15.47 7.81 -21.76
C CYS A 61 15.18 6.67 -22.74
#